data_AF-A0A352AAF9-F1
#
_entry.id   AF-A0A352AAF9-F1
#
_cell.length_a   1.000
_cell.length_b   1.000
_cell.length_c   1.000
_cell.angle_alpha   90.00
_cell.angle_beta   90.00
_cell.angle_gamma   90.00
#
_symmetry.space_group_name_H-M   'P 1'
#
loop_
_entity.id
_entity.type
_entity.pdbx_description
1 polymer ?
#
loop_
_entity_poly.entity_id
_entity_poly.type
_entity_poly.pdbx_seq_one_letter_code
_entity_poly.pdbx_strand_id
1 'polypeptide(L)' 'MTELLERAIAKLKTLPASEQDAIAAMILEELEDELRWDAAFARSHDILAKLAAEARAEYRAGKTQELDPETL' A
#
# COMPACT_ATOMS: atom_id res chain seq x y z
N MET A 1 12.19 -20.09 -7.58
CA MET A 1 11.70 -19.39 -6.38
C MET A 1 12.87 -18.58 -5.83
N THR A 2 12.65 -17.42 -5.19
CA THR A 2 13.79 -16.70 -4.59
C THR A 2 14.26 -17.46 -3.35
N GLU A 3 15.55 -17.38 -3.01
CA GLU A 3 16.10 -18.06 -1.83
C GLU A 3 15.34 -17.69 -0.54
N LEU A 4 14.89 -16.44 -0.43
CA LEU A 4 14.10 -15.97 0.69
C LEU A 4 12.74 -16.68 0.78
N LEU A 5 12.02 -16.81 -0.34
CA LEU A 5 10.71 -17.46 -0.38
C LEU A 5 10.85 -18.97 -0.10
N GLU A 6 11.90 -19.61 -0.60
CA GLU A 6 12.19 -21.02 -0.29
C GLU A 6 12.42 -21.24 1.21
N ARG A 7 13.21 -20.37 1.85
CA ARG A 7 13.45 -20.43 3.30
C ARG A 7 12.18 -20.18 4.11
N ALA A 8 11.34 -19.24 3.68
CA ALA A 8 10.06 -18.96 4.34
C ALA A 8 9.12 -20.19 4.28
N ILE A 9 8.96 -20.80 3.10
CA ILE A 9 8.14 -22.00 2.92
C ILE A 9 8.70 -23.18 3.71
N ALA A 10 10.03 -23.37 3.72
CA ALA A 10 10.67 -24.43 4.49
C ALA A 10 10.36 -24.32 5.98
N LYS A 11 10.38 -23.10 6.53
CA LYS A 11 10.01 -22.85 7.94
C LYS A 11 8.50 -23.01 8.18
N LEU A 12 7.66 -22.59 7.23
CA LEU A 12 6.21 -22.74 7.35
C LEU A 12 5.81 -24.21 7.44
N LYS A 13 6.43 -25.08 6.63
CA LYS A 13 6.18 -26.53 6.62
C LYS A 13 6.45 -27.23 7.95
N THR A 14 7.23 -26.65 8.86
CA THR A 14 7.50 -27.25 10.18
C THR A 14 6.43 -26.92 11.22
N LEU A 15 5.47 -26.04 10.92
CA LEU A 15 4.42 -25.61 11.84
C LEU A 15 3.20 -26.54 11.81
N PRO A 16 2.33 -26.52 12.83
CA PRO A 16 1.02 -27.18 12.79
C PRO A 16 0.17 -26.67 11.63
N ALA A 17 -0.71 -27.52 11.09
CA ALA A 17 -1.55 -27.18 9.94
C ALA A 17 -2.38 -25.89 10.15
N SER A 18 -2.93 -25.68 11.35
CA SER A 18 -3.69 -24.47 11.67
C SER A 18 -2.86 -23.19 11.57
N GLU A 19 -1.58 -23.24 11.94
CA GLU A 19 -0.67 -22.11 11.80
C GLU A 19 -0.23 -21.91 10.36
N GLN A 20 -0.02 -23.00 9.61
CA GLN A 20 0.26 -22.92 8.17
C GLN A 20 -0.87 -22.22 7.43
N ASP A 21 -2.12 -22.63 7.68
CA ASP A 21 -3.31 -22.06 7.04
C ASP A 21 -3.52 -20.59 7.43
N ALA A 22 -3.34 -20.25 8.70
CA ALA A 22 -3.46 -18.86 9.17
C ALA A 22 -2.43 -17.94 8.49
N ILE A 23 -1.18 -18.38 8.38
CA ILE A 23 -0.11 -17.61 7.73
C ILE A 23 -0.34 -17.55 6.21
N ALA A 24 -0.77 -18.66 5.59
CA ALA A 24 -1.08 -18.68 4.17
C ALA A 24 -2.22 -17.70 3.83
N ALA A 25 -3.27 -17.64 4.66
CA ALA A 25 -4.36 -16.70 4.49
C ALA A 25 -3.88 -15.24 4.53
N MET A 26 -3.05 -14.87 5.51
CA MET A 26 -2.47 -13.52 5.59
C MET A 26 -1.63 -13.16 4.35
N ILE A 27 -0.81 -14.09 3.86
CA ILE A 27 0.01 -13.85 2.66
C ILE A 27 -0.89 -13.65 1.43
N LEU A 28 -1.94 -14.46 1.28
CA LEU A 28 -2.85 -14.36 0.13
C LEU A 28 -3.64 -13.05 0.14
N GLU A 29 -4.11 -12.62 1.32
CA GLU A 29 -4.80 -11.34 1.49
C GLU A 29 -3.90 -10.16 1.13
N GLU A 30 -2.67 -10.13 1.64
CA GLU A 30 -1.69 -9.08 1.31
C GLU A 30 -1.40 -9.01 -0.19
N LEU A 31 -1.24 -10.16 -0.86
CA LEU A 31 -1.01 -10.21 -2.30
C LEU A 31 -2.21 -9.70 -3.10
N GLU A 32 -3.44 -9.97 -2.66
CA GLU A 32 -4.64 -9.44 -3.31
C GLU A 32 -4.77 -7.93 -3.10
N ASP A 33 -4.48 -7.45 -1.90
CA ASP A 33 -4.51 -6.02 -1.59
C ASP A 33 -3.43 -5.24 -2.37
N GLU A 34 -2.22 -5.77 -2.51
CA GLU A 34 -1.16 -5.16 -3.34
C GLU A 34 -1.61 -5.05 -4.80
N LEU A 35 -2.19 -6.12 -5.36
CA LEU A 35 -2.70 -6.10 -6.74
C LEU A 35 -3.83 -5.07 -6.92
N ARG A 36 -4.71 -4.93 -5.93
CA ARG A 36 -5.78 -3.94 -5.95
C ARG A 36 -5.22 -2.52 -5.87
N TRP A 37 -4.23 -2.29 -5.03
CA TRP A 37 -3.53 -1.01 -4.90
C TRP A 37 -2.81 -0.63 -6.19
N ASP A 38 -2.04 -1.54 -6.77
CA ASP A 38 -1.37 -1.33 -8.05
C ASP A 38 -2.35 -0.94 -9.15
N ALA A 39 -3.46 -1.68 -9.25
CA ALA A 39 -4.49 -1.39 -10.25
C ALA A 39 -5.18 -0.04 -10.01
N ALA A 40 -5.48 0.30 -8.76
CA ALA A 40 -6.08 1.58 -8.40
C ALA A 40 -5.11 2.75 -8.68
N PHE A 41 -3.85 2.60 -8.28
CA PHE A 41 -2.82 3.61 -8.46
C PHE A 41 -2.52 3.86 -9.93
N ALA A 42 -2.40 2.81 -10.74
CA ALA A 42 -2.19 2.93 -12.19
C ALA A 42 -3.27 3.78 -12.88
N ARG A 43 -4.52 3.75 -12.40
CA ARG A 43 -5.64 4.54 -12.93
C ARG A 43 -5.77 5.94 -12.33
N SER A 44 -4.98 6.29 -11.32
CA SER A 44 -5.15 7.51 -10.55
C SER A 44 -4.38 8.73 -11.10
N HIS A 45 -3.45 8.53 -12.03
CA HIS A 45 -2.52 9.55 -12.54
C HIS A 45 -3.20 10.87 -12.94
N ASP A 46 -4.26 10.83 -13.75
CA ASP A 46 -4.93 12.05 -14.22
C ASP A 46 -5.63 12.81 -13.08
N ILE A 47 -6.28 12.09 -12.18
CA ILE A 47 -6.96 12.67 -11.01
C ILE A 47 -5.92 13.28 -10.06
N LEU A 48 -4.83 12.57 -9.77
CA LEU A 48 -3.74 13.09 -8.94
C LEU A 48 -3.08 14.32 -9.57
N ALA A 49 -2.88 14.32 -10.90
CA ALA A 49 -2.33 15.48 -11.61
C ALA A 49 -3.25 16.70 -11.50
N LYS A 50 -4.57 16.49 -11.63
CA LYS A 50 -5.58 17.53 -11.43
C LYS A 50 -5.57 18.08 -10.00
N LEU A 51 -5.63 17.20 -8.99
CA LEU A 51 -5.56 17.60 -7.58
C LEU A 51 -4.29 18.39 -7.26
N ALA A 52 -3.15 17.96 -7.80
CA ALA A 52 -1.89 18.67 -7.63
C ALA A 52 -1.89 20.04 -8.32
N ALA A 53 -2.55 20.17 -9.49
CA ALA A 53 -2.69 21.46 -10.17
C ALA A 53 -3.60 22.41 -9.39
N GLU A 54 -4.69 21.90 -8.82
CA GLU A 54 -5.62 22.65 -7.97
C GLU A 54 -4.92 23.15 -6.71
N ALA A 55 -4.24 22.27 -5.96
CA ALA A 55 -3.48 22.65 -4.77
C ALA A 55 -2.43 23.74 -5.06
N ARG A 56 -1.70 23.63 -6.18
CA ARG A 56 -0.76 24.68 -6.61
C ARG A 56 -1.45 25.99 -6.98
N ALA A 57 -2.65 25.95 -7.55
CA ALA A 57 -3.42 27.15 -7.85
C ALA A 57 -3.91 27.83 -6.57
N GLU A 58 -4.39 27.06 -5.59
CA GLU A 58 -4.81 27.57 -4.28
C GLU A 58 -3.65 28.19 -3.50
N TYR A 59 -2.48 27.56 -3.49
CA TYR A 59 -1.27 28.12 -2.90
C TYR A 59 -0.92 29.48 -3.51
N ARG A 60 -0.89 29.57 -4.85
CA ARG A 60 -0.62 30.83 -5.56
C ARG A 60 -1.68 31.90 -5.33
N ALA A 61 -2.91 31.49 -5.04
CA ALA A 61 -4.01 32.40 -4.70
C ALA A 61 -4.01 32.81 -3.21
N GLY A 62 -3.03 32.35 -2.40
CA GLY A 62 -2.98 32.64 -0.97
C GLY A 62 -4.07 31.96 -0.15
N LYS A 63 -4.65 30.86 -0.66
CA LYS A 63 -5.74 30.11 -0.01
C LYS A 63 -5.25 28.97 0.88
N THR A 64 -3.94 28.83 1.04
CA THR A 64 -3.30 27.79 1.87
C THR A 64 -2.73 28.42 3.13
N GLN A 65 -2.61 27.63 4.19
CA GLN A 65 -1.94 28.00 5.43
C GLN A 65 -0.76 27.06 5.71
N GLU A 66 0.18 27.50 6.54
CA GLU A 66 1.21 26.60 7.06
C GLU A 66 0.55 25.48 7.90
N LEU A 67 1.10 24.29 7.78
CA LEU A 67 0.69 23.15 8.58
C LEU A 67 1.31 23.30 9.98
N ASP A 68 0.48 23.31 11.02
CA ASP A 68 0.90 23.20 12.42
C ASP A 68 0.70 21.75 12.89
N PRO A 69 1.79 20.95 13.00
CA PRO A 69 1.69 19.53 13.37
C PRO A 69 1.12 19.27 14.76
N GLU A 70 1.17 20.24 15.67
CA GLU A 70 0.66 20.10 17.04
C GLU A 70 -0.87 20.24 17.12
N THR A 71 -1.51 20.59 16.00
CA THR A 71 -2.97 20.80 15.90
C THR A 71 -3.68 19.80 14.97
N LEU A 72 -2.95 18.78 14.51
CA LEU A 72 -3.46 17.70 13.66
C LEU A 72 -4.36 16.69 14.41
#